data_AF-V9W9Z5-F1
#
_entry.id   AF-V9W9Z5-F1
#
_cell.length_a   1.000
_cell.length_b   1.000
_cell.length_c   1.000
_cell.angle_alpha   90.00
_cell.angle_beta   90.00
_cell.angle_gamma   90.00
#
_symmetry.space_group_name_H-M   'P 1'
#
loop_
_entity.id
_entity.type
_entity.pdbx_description
1 polymer ?
#
loop_
_entity_poly.entity_id
_entity_poly.type
_entity_poly.pdbx_seq_one_letter_code
_entity_poly.pdbx_strand_id
1 'polypeptide(L)'
;MVVEASLLLPFFLVFVFLLITLVRIHIAEMALQTAVSETTKQFAAHMYPVELIYKGVKGKVENSNAAANWEDIKRKIEEAKDKLDGAEEFIGQFEAYIPDPLVAVLGYVKQIREQADRLKKDGKEAIRDKIIDPAVQTVFTSVLYDMADQSVLQKDRLTVTGVNFPDFGDRSDSLMEIEAEYIYYLSLPFIQKEIVLKRKASERAWLGA
;
A
#
# COMPACT_ATOMS: atom_id res chain seq x y z
N MET A 1 -31.70 -6.79 -49.16
CA MET A 1 -30.24 -6.58 -49.11
C MET A 1 -29.80 -5.36 -48.31
N VAL A 2 -30.52 -4.21 -48.34
CA VAL A 2 -30.12 -3.01 -47.56
C VAL A 2 -30.19 -3.21 -46.03
N VAL A 3 -31.13 -4.02 -45.55
CA VAL A 3 -31.28 -4.33 -44.10
C VAL A 3 -30.09 -5.15 -43.58
N GLU A 4 -29.56 -6.05 -44.39
CA GLU A 4 -28.43 -6.92 -44.04
C GLU A 4 -27.11 -6.11 -43.99
N ALA A 5 -26.92 -5.19 -44.94
CA ALA A 5 -25.79 -4.27 -44.95
C ALA A 5 -25.82 -3.22 -43.81
N SER A 6 -27.02 -2.80 -43.39
CA SER A 6 -27.18 -1.82 -42.30
C SER A 6 -27.02 -2.41 -40.90
N LEU A 7 -27.17 -3.73 -40.73
CA LEU A 7 -26.84 -4.43 -39.48
C LEU A 7 -25.34 -4.72 -39.33
N LEU A 8 -24.62 -4.86 -40.45
CA LEU A 8 -23.18 -5.14 -40.47
C LEU A 8 -22.35 -4.00 -39.84
N LEU A 9 -22.69 -2.75 -40.15
CA LEU A 9 -21.97 -1.57 -39.66
C LEU A 9 -22.00 -1.42 -38.13
N PRO A 10 -23.16 -1.42 -37.43
CA PRO A 10 -23.19 -1.30 -35.98
C PRO A 10 -22.53 -2.48 -35.28
N PHE A 11 -22.63 -3.71 -35.82
CA PHE A 11 -21.96 -4.87 -35.26
C PHE A 11 -20.44 -4.75 -35.36
N PHE A 12 -19.93 -4.30 -36.52
CA PHE A 12 -18.50 -4.04 -36.70
C PHE A 12 -17.99 -2.97 -35.74
N LEU A 13 -18.77 -1.89 -35.51
CA LEU A 13 -18.41 -0.86 -34.53
C LEU A 13 -18.35 -1.42 -33.11
N VAL A 14 -19.33 -2.21 -32.68
CA VAL A 14 -19.31 -2.86 -31.35
C VAL A 14 -18.06 -3.72 -31.19
N PHE A 15 -17.67 -4.47 -32.23
CA PHE A 15 -16.46 -5.27 -32.23
C PHE A 15 -15.18 -4.41 -32.09
N VAL A 16 -15.07 -3.32 -32.83
CA VAL A 16 -13.93 -2.38 -32.72
C VAL A 16 -13.90 -1.74 -31.32
N PHE A 17 -15.03 -1.27 -30.80
CA PHE A 17 -15.12 -0.73 -29.44
C PHE A 17 -14.72 -1.77 -28.39
N LEU A 18 -15.15 -3.03 -28.55
CA LEU A 18 -14.74 -4.13 -27.68
C LEU A 18 -13.21 -4.25 -27.65
N LEU A 19 -12.55 -4.32 -28.81
CA LEU A 19 -11.09 -4.40 -28.88
C LEU A 19 -10.40 -3.21 -28.21
N ILE A 20 -10.89 -1.98 -28.45
CA ILE A 20 -10.36 -0.77 -27.81
C ILE A 20 -10.51 -0.87 -26.28
N THR A 21 -11.67 -1.33 -25.78
CA THR A 21 -11.88 -1.48 -24.33
C THR A 21 -10.98 -2.53 -23.71
N LEU A 22 -10.75 -3.66 -24.38
CA LEU A 22 -9.82 -4.70 -23.89
C LEU A 22 -8.39 -4.16 -23.77
N VAL A 23 -7.92 -3.43 -24.78
CA VAL A 23 -6.59 -2.79 -24.75
C VAL A 23 -6.50 -1.80 -23.58
N ARG A 24 -7.52 -0.94 -23.39
CA ARG A 24 -7.53 0.05 -22.31
C ARG A 24 -7.56 -0.58 -20.92
N ILE A 25 -8.33 -1.66 -20.73
CA ILE A 25 -8.33 -2.40 -19.46
C ILE A 25 -6.94 -2.96 -19.17
N HIS A 26 -6.29 -3.57 -20.16
CA HIS A 26 -4.97 -4.14 -19.97
C HIS A 26 -3.89 -3.10 -19.66
N ILE A 27 -3.96 -1.92 -20.29
CA ILE A 27 -3.06 -0.80 -19.96
C ILE A 27 -3.27 -0.38 -18.49
N ALA A 28 -4.51 -0.24 -18.03
CA ALA A 28 -4.80 0.09 -16.63
C ALA A 28 -4.33 -1.01 -15.67
N GLU A 29 -4.50 -2.28 -16.05
CA GLU A 29 -4.10 -3.43 -15.26
C GLU A 29 -2.58 -3.53 -15.10
N MET A 30 -1.82 -3.25 -16.17
CA MET A 30 -0.35 -3.17 -16.13
C MET A 30 0.13 -1.98 -15.32
N ALA A 31 -0.47 -0.79 -15.51
CA ALA A 31 -0.14 0.39 -14.73
C ALA A 31 -0.34 0.15 -13.23
N LEU A 32 -1.46 -0.49 -12.85
CA LEU A 32 -1.74 -0.84 -11.46
C LEU A 32 -0.72 -1.85 -10.91
N GLN A 33 -0.38 -2.87 -11.69
CA GLN A 33 0.61 -3.87 -11.28
C GLN A 33 1.99 -3.24 -11.04
N THR A 34 2.44 -2.37 -11.95
CA THR A 34 3.71 -1.67 -11.83
C THR A 34 3.72 -0.76 -10.61
N ALA A 35 2.67 0.04 -10.41
CA ALA A 35 2.54 0.94 -9.26
C ALA A 35 2.61 0.16 -7.94
N VAL A 36 1.82 -0.91 -7.80
CA VAL A 36 1.81 -1.74 -6.58
C VAL A 36 3.17 -2.40 -6.35
N SER A 37 3.81 -2.94 -7.41
CA SER A 37 5.11 -3.59 -7.30
C SER A 37 6.22 -2.62 -6.89
N GLU A 38 6.30 -1.45 -7.53
CA GLU A 38 7.34 -0.47 -7.26
C GLU A 38 7.17 0.13 -5.87
N THR A 39 5.92 0.43 -5.48
CA THR A 39 5.61 0.90 -4.12
C THR A 39 6.04 -0.14 -3.09
N THR A 40 5.67 -1.41 -3.28
CA THR A 40 6.05 -2.48 -2.34
C THR A 40 7.56 -2.61 -2.22
N LYS A 41 8.30 -2.51 -3.33
CA LYS A 41 9.77 -2.55 -3.32
C LYS A 41 10.39 -1.38 -2.57
N GLN A 42 9.92 -0.16 -2.83
CA GLN A 42 10.44 1.02 -2.14
C GLN A 42 10.19 0.94 -0.63
N PHE A 43 8.98 0.57 -0.21
CA PHE A 43 8.69 0.37 1.21
C PHE A 43 9.54 -0.76 1.80
N ALA A 44 9.65 -1.90 1.13
CA ALA A 44 10.45 -3.03 1.57
C ALA A 44 11.93 -2.68 1.79
N ALA A 45 12.52 -1.87 0.90
CA ALA A 45 13.90 -1.41 1.01
C ALA A 45 14.14 -0.49 2.22
N HIS A 46 13.14 0.31 2.59
CA HIS A 46 13.23 1.29 3.68
C HIS A 46 12.62 0.80 5.01
N MET A 47 12.48 -0.52 5.21
CA MET A 47 11.89 -1.08 6.44
C MET A 47 12.82 -1.06 7.66
N TYR A 48 14.13 -0.89 7.49
CA TYR A 48 15.08 -0.95 8.61
C TYR A 48 14.85 0.09 9.72
N PRO A 49 14.66 1.41 9.43
CA PRO A 49 14.34 2.38 10.46
C PRO A 49 13.06 2.04 11.24
N VAL A 50 12.06 1.45 10.55
CA VAL A 50 10.81 0.99 11.16
C VAL A 50 11.08 -0.16 12.14
N GLU A 51 11.98 -1.10 11.80
CA GLU A 51 12.42 -2.17 12.69
C GLU A 51 13.10 -1.62 13.96
N LEU A 52 13.97 -0.60 13.83
CA LEU A 52 14.64 0.02 14.97
C LEU A 52 13.67 0.69 15.93
N ILE A 53 12.68 1.41 15.39
CA ILE A 53 11.61 2.01 16.19
C ILE A 53 10.80 0.91 16.88
N TYR A 54 10.43 -0.16 16.16
CA TYR A 54 9.69 -1.29 16.71
C TYR A 54 10.44 -1.97 17.87
N LYS A 55 11.73 -2.29 17.68
CA LYS A 55 12.59 -2.88 18.73
C LYS A 55 12.75 -1.93 19.92
N GLY A 56 12.94 -0.64 19.67
CA GLY A 56 13.07 0.39 20.70
C GLY A 56 11.81 0.56 21.57
N VAL A 57 10.63 0.42 20.95
CA VAL A 57 9.35 0.40 21.66
C VAL A 57 9.15 -0.93 22.41
N LYS A 58 9.43 -2.07 21.77
CA LYS A 58 9.29 -3.41 22.38
C LYS A 58 10.13 -3.55 23.65
N GLY A 59 11.43 -3.20 23.59
CA GLY A 59 12.35 -3.33 24.72
C GLY A 59 12.02 -2.43 25.92
N LYS A 60 11.22 -1.37 25.72
CA LYS A 60 10.74 -0.48 26.79
C LYS A 60 9.38 -0.89 27.38
N VAL A 61 8.51 -1.52 26.58
CA VAL A 61 7.19 -2.01 27.05
C VAL A 61 7.32 -3.29 27.87
N GLU A 62 8.30 -4.15 27.61
CA GLU A 62 8.55 -5.35 28.41
C GLU A 62 9.06 -5.05 29.84
N ASN A 63 9.56 -3.83 30.10
CA ASN A 63 10.14 -3.43 31.38
C ASN A 63 9.33 -2.39 32.18
N SER A 64 8.16 -1.95 31.72
CA SER A 64 7.28 -1.07 32.52
C SER A 64 5.84 -1.10 32.05
N ASN A 65 4.91 -1.13 33.01
CA ASN A 65 3.50 -0.76 32.84
C ASN A 65 3.40 0.70 32.39
N ALA A 66 3.59 0.98 31.10
CA ALA A 66 3.31 2.29 30.54
C ALA A 66 3.12 2.19 29.03
N ALA A 67 1.93 2.57 28.59
CA ALA A 67 1.72 3.10 27.26
C ALA A 67 2.85 4.11 26.96
N ALA A 68 3.61 3.85 25.91
CA ALA A 68 4.80 4.61 25.55
C ALA A 68 4.50 6.12 25.50
N ASN A 69 5.20 6.92 26.32
CA ASN A 69 5.18 8.37 26.23
C ASN A 69 5.78 8.78 24.88
N TRP A 70 4.94 9.37 24.03
CA TRP A 70 5.25 9.88 22.69
C TRP A 70 6.47 10.81 22.64
N GLU A 71 6.69 11.55 23.72
CA GLU A 71 7.84 12.44 23.95
C GLU A 71 9.19 11.70 23.91
N ASP A 72 9.25 10.46 24.43
CA ASP A 72 10.49 9.67 24.50
C ASP A 72 10.88 9.06 23.16
N ILE A 73 9.90 8.83 22.27
CA ILE A 73 10.13 8.32 20.92
C ILE A 73 10.67 9.46 20.04
N LYS A 74 10.10 10.66 20.14
CA LYS A 74 10.59 11.85 19.44
C LYS A 74 12.05 12.15 19.77
N ARG A 75 12.40 12.18 21.06
CA ARG A 75 13.78 12.44 21.50
C ARG A 75 14.79 11.42 20.96
N LYS A 76 14.43 10.14 20.89
CA LYS A 76 15.31 9.10 20.34
C LYS A 76 15.45 9.16 18.83
N ILE A 77 14.42 9.62 18.12
CA ILE A 77 14.50 9.92 16.69
C ILE A 77 15.47 11.08 16.47
N GLU A 78 15.43 12.13 17.31
CA GLU A 78 16.38 13.25 17.25
C GLU A 78 17.82 12.83 17.62
N GLU A 79 18.03 12.02 18.65
CA GLU A 79 19.36 11.49 19.00
C GLU A 79 19.92 10.54 17.93
N ALA A 80 19.05 9.87 17.17
CA ALA A 80 19.46 9.08 16.00
C ALA A 80 19.78 9.96 14.78
N LYS A 81 19.13 11.13 14.64
CA LYS A 81 19.47 12.16 13.63
C LYS A 81 20.89 12.69 13.85
N ASP A 82 21.29 12.94 15.10
CA ASP A 82 22.62 13.49 15.44
C ASP A 82 23.79 12.53 15.22
N LYS A 83 23.52 11.22 15.03
CA LYS A 83 24.56 10.20 14.79
C LYS A 83 24.73 9.82 13.31
N LEU A 84 23.93 10.40 12.42
CA LEU A 84 23.95 10.14 10.98
C LEU A 84 24.61 11.33 10.25
N ASP A 85 25.91 11.51 10.46
CA ASP A 85 26.73 12.40 9.62
C ASP A 85 26.73 11.86 8.17
N GLY A 86 26.04 12.57 7.28
CA GLY A 86 26.01 12.26 5.84
C GLY A 86 24.61 12.15 5.21
N ALA A 87 23.54 12.46 5.93
CA ALA A 87 22.15 12.35 5.45
C ALA A 87 21.45 13.70 5.21
N GLU A 88 22.17 14.81 5.00
CA GLU A 88 21.54 16.13 4.78
C GLU A 88 20.71 16.19 3.49
N GLU A 89 21.11 15.46 2.44
CA GLU A 89 20.33 15.34 1.19
C GLU A 89 19.10 14.44 1.37
N PHE A 90 19.18 13.46 2.27
CA PHE A 90 18.08 12.55 2.62
C PHE A 90 17.02 13.23 3.50
N ILE A 91 17.45 14.08 4.44
CA ILE A 91 16.58 14.81 5.36
C ILE A 91 15.70 15.84 4.63
N GLY A 92 16.21 16.51 3.59
CA GLY A 92 15.41 17.47 2.81
C GLY A 92 14.22 16.83 2.07
N GLN A 93 14.36 15.58 1.61
CA GLN A 93 13.27 14.83 0.97
C GLN A 93 12.36 14.13 1.99
N PHE A 94 12.90 13.71 3.14
CA PHE A 94 12.14 13.07 4.21
C PHE A 94 11.34 14.09 5.05
N GLU A 95 11.86 15.26 5.43
CA GLU A 95 11.09 16.27 6.18
C GLU A 95 9.86 16.77 5.42
N ALA A 96 9.92 16.79 4.08
CA ALA A 96 8.78 17.15 3.24
C ALA A 96 7.64 16.12 3.23
N TYR A 97 7.90 14.86 3.62
CA TYR A 97 6.94 13.75 3.55
C TYR A 97 6.74 12.98 4.88
N ILE A 98 7.46 13.31 5.95
CA ILE A 98 7.33 12.66 7.27
C ILE A 98 6.06 13.05 8.08
N PRO A 99 5.44 14.24 7.99
CA PRO A 99 4.43 14.59 8.99
C PRO A 99 3.09 13.96 8.63
N ASP A 100 2.60 13.08 9.52
CA ASP A 100 1.26 12.46 9.61
C ASP A 100 1.12 11.00 9.11
N PRO A 101 1.58 10.62 7.91
CA PRO A 101 1.49 9.26 7.39
C PRO A 101 2.10 8.16 8.28
N LEU A 102 3.33 8.38 8.73
CA LEU A 102 4.08 7.45 9.57
C LEU A 102 3.48 7.34 10.98
N VAL A 103 2.86 8.40 11.49
CA VAL A 103 2.17 8.38 12.79
C VAL A 103 0.94 7.47 12.73
N ALA A 104 0.18 7.52 11.63
CA ALA A 104 -0.93 6.60 11.38
C ALA A 104 -0.44 5.15 11.25
N VAL A 105 0.66 4.91 10.53
CA VAL A 105 1.27 3.58 10.40
C VAL A 105 1.76 3.03 11.74
N LEU A 106 2.40 3.86 12.58
CA LEU A 106 2.83 3.46 13.92
C LEU A 106 1.64 3.16 14.85
N GLY A 107 0.56 3.94 14.74
CA GLY A 107 -0.72 3.66 15.42
C GLY A 107 -1.30 2.31 15.01
N TYR A 108 -1.26 1.99 13.72
CA TYR A 108 -1.71 0.71 13.18
C TYR A 108 -0.81 -0.46 13.61
N VAL A 109 0.52 -0.32 13.60
CA VAL A 109 1.45 -1.34 14.13
C VAL A 109 1.15 -1.63 15.60
N LYS A 110 0.78 -0.61 16.40
CA LYS A 110 0.34 -0.78 17.78
C LYS A 110 -1.00 -1.52 17.89
N GLN A 111 -1.97 -1.21 17.02
CA GLN A 111 -3.27 -1.90 16.98
C GLN A 111 -3.15 -3.37 16.53
N ILE A 112 -2.33 -3.66 15.51
CA ILE A 112 -2.01 -5.04 15.11
C ILE A 112 -1.45 -5.80 16.31
N ARG A 113 -0.59 -5.20 17.13
CA ARG A 113 -0.06 -5.84 18.33
C ARG A 113 -1.15 -6.15 19.35
N GLU A 114 -2.02 -5.18 19.66
CA GLU A 114 -3.12 -5.40 20.60
C GLU A 114 -4.11 -6.46 20.11
N GLN A 115 -4.28 -6.60 18.79
CA GLN A 115 -5.09 -7.64 18.18
C GLN A 115 -4.35 -8.98 18.13
N ALA A 116 -3.08 -9.02 17.73
CA ALA A 116 -2.25 -10.23 17.70
C ALA A 116 -2.05 -10.86 19.09
N ASP A 117 -1.91 -10.04 20.14
CA ASP A 117 -1.84 -10.51 21.52
C ASP A 117 -3.19 -11.06 22.01
N ARG A 118 -4.32 -10.55 21.49
CA ARG A 118 -5.67 -11.12 21.70
C ARG A 118 -5.88 -12.42 20.91
N LEU A 119 -5.40 -12.49 19.67
CA LEU A 119 -5.53 -13.62 18.76
C LEU A 119 -4.57 -14.78 19.04
N LYS A 120 -3.52 -14.57 19.82
CA LYS A 120 -2.73 -15.69 20.39
C LYS A 120 -3.52 -16.49 21.43
N LYS A 121 -4.58 -15.94 22.02
CA LYS A 121 -5.44 -16.65 22.99
C LYS A 121 -6.57 -17.43 22.34
N ASP A 122 -7.12 -16.94 21.24
CA ASP A 122 -8.20 -17.59 20.50
C ASP A 122 -7.62 -18.23 19.24
N GLY A 123 -7.40 -19.54 19.31
CA GLY A 123 -6.68 -20.33 18.30
C GLY A 123 -7.15 -20.07 16.86
N LYS A 124 -6.15 -19.93 15.98
CA LYS A 124 -6.16 -20.05 14.50
C LYS A 124 -7.49 -19.73 13.80
N GLU A 125 -7.44 -18.68 12.97
CA GLU A 125 -8.38 -18.29 11.88
C GLU A 125 -9.24 -17.04 12.08
N ALA A 126 -8.70 -15.93 12.63
CA ALA A 126 -9.47 -14.68 12.68
C ALA A 126 -8.67 -13.38 12.47
N ILE A 127 -7.75 -13.32 11.50
CA ILE A 127 -7.40 -12.01 10.89
C ILE A 127 -7.31 -12.16 9.37
N ARG A 128 -8.46 -12.43 8.75
CA ARG A 128 -8.62 -12.30 7.30
C ARG A 128 -9.56 -11.16 6.92
N ASP A 129 -10.00 -10.38 7.90
CA ASP A 129 -10.64 -9.10 7.67
C ASP A 129 -9.57 -8.01 7.73
N LYS A 130 -9.01 -7.72 6.55
CA LYS A 130 -8.17 -6.56 6.28
C LYS A 130 -8.99 -5.28 6.48
N ILE A 131 -9.20 -4.90 7.73
CA ILE A 131 -9.64 -3.55 8.05
C ILE A 131 -8.37 -2.70 8.09
N ILE A 132 -8.02 -2.10 6.95
CA ILE A 132 -7.06 -1.01 6.96
C ILE A 132 -7.73 0.16 7.69
N ASP A 133 -7.07 0.73 8.69
CA ASP A 133 -7.44 2.03 9.25
C ASP A 133 -7.57 3.05 8.09
N PRO A 134 -8.69 3.79 7.95
CA PRO A 134 -8.87 4.78 6.89
C PRO A 134 -7.69 5.76 6.72
N ALA A 135 -6.97 6.06 7.81
CA ALA A 135 -5.77 6.89 7.76
C ALA A 135 -4.62 6.18 7.01
N VAL A 136 -4.34 4.92 7.34
CA VAL A 136 -3.31 4.10 6.66
C VAL A 136 -3.67 3.91 5.19
N GLN A 137 -4.96 3.65 4.90
CA GLN A 137 -5.45 3.53 3.53
C GLN A 137 -5.19 4.80 2.73
N THR A 138 -5.54 5.97 3.28
CA THR A 138 -5.38 7.27 2.59
C THR A 138 -3.91 7.58 2.28
N VAL A 139 -3.04 7.28 3.23
CA VAL A 139 -1.59 7.44 3.12
C VAL A 139 -1.03 6.57 2.00
N PHE A 140 -1.23 5.26 2.11
CA PHE A 140 -0.68 4.32 1.14
C PHE A 140 -1.29 4.50 -0.25
N THR A 141 -2.57 4.89 -0.33
CA THR A 141 -3.21 5.23 -1.60
C THR A 141 -2.58 6.47 -2.23
N SER A 142 -2.22 7.48 -1.44
CA SER A 142 -1.54 8.67 -1.96
C SER A 142 -0.14 8.33 -2.46
N VAL A 143 0.67 7.62 -1.67
CA VAL A 143 2.02 7.21 -2.09
C VAL A 143 1.98 6.31 -3.33
N LEU A 144 1.06 5.34 -3.37
CA LEU A 144 0.92 4.47 -4.54
C LEU A 144 0.51 5.25 -5.78
N TYR A 145 -0.35 6.27 -5.64
CA TYR A 145 -0.73 7.15 -6.75
C TYR A 145 0.44 8.01 -7.25
N ASP A 146 1.29 8.49 -6.35
CA ASP A 146 2.48 9.28 -6.73
C ASP A 146 3.50 8.44 -7.51
N MET A 147 3.51 7.12 -7.29
CA MET A 147 4.34 6.14 -8.01
C MET A 147 3.65 5.54 -9.25
N ALA A 148 2.38 5.85 -9.47
CA ALA A 148 1.59 5.34 -10.58
C ALA A 148 1.74 6.19 -11.85
N ASP A 149 1.43 5.59 -13.01
CA ASP A 149 1.22 6.37 -14.24
C ASP A 149 -0.09 7.15 -14.16
N GLN A 150 0.02 8.44 -13.81
CA GLN A 150 -1.10 9.35 -13.64
C GLN A 150 -1.84 9.69 -14.95
N SER A 151 -1.28 9.35 -16.11
CA SER A 151 -1.97 9.46 -17.39
C SER A 151 -2.97 8.32 -17.62
N VAL A 152 -2.78 7.21 -16.91
CA VAL A 152 -3.60 5.98 -17.03
C VAL A 152 -4.52 5.81 -15.82
N LEU A 153 -3.99 5.99 -14.60
CA LEU A 153 -4.71 5.78 -13.35
C LEU A 153 -5.14 7.11 -12.74
N GLN A 154 -6.37 7.14 -12.23
CA GLN A 154 -6.93 8.32 -11.54
C GLN A 154 -7.03 8.05 -10.04
N LYS A 155 -6.68 9.07 -9.23
CA LYS A 155 -6.58 8.93 -7.77
C LYS A 155 -7.90 8.54 -7.11
N ASP A 156 -9.01 9.09 -7.59
CA ASP A 156 -10.37 8.85 -7.10
C ASP A 156 -10.86 7.41 -7.34
N ARG A 157 -10.21 6.67 -8.24
CA ARG A 157 -10.58 5.30 -8.61
C ARG A 157 -9.62 4.26 -8.05
N LEU A 158 -8.55 4.70 -7.40
CA LEU A 158 -7.48 3.88 -6.87
C LEU A 158 -7.63 3.79 -5.36
N THR A 159 -7.48 2.60 -4.80
CA THR A 159 -7.60 2.42 -3.35
C THR A 159 -6.70 1.28 -2.90
N VAL A 160 -5.87 1.53 -1.88
CA VAL A 160 -5.14 0.46 -1.21
C VAL A 160 -6.09 -0.28 -0.27
N THR A 161 -6.17 -1.60 -0.44
CA THR A 161 -7.10 -2.47 0.31
C THR A 161 -6.39 -3.46 1.23
N GLY A 162 -5.08 -3.66 1.05
CA GLY A 162 -4.26 -4.40 2.01
C GLY A 162 -2.87 -3.81 2.17
N VAL A 163 -2.38 -3.71 3.41
CA VAL A 163 -0.97 -3.49 3.72
C VAL A 163 -0.57 -4.50 4.80
N ASN A 164 0.40 -5.35 4.50
CA ASN A 164 0.97 -6.31 5.45
C ASN A 164 2.43 -5.97 5.69
N PHE A 165 2.77 -5.74 6.95
CA PHE A 165 4.15 -5.47 7.35
C PHE A 165 4.87 -6.78 7.71
N PRO A 166 6.20 -6.84 7.49
CA PRO A 166 6.99 -7.99 7.86
C PRO A 166 6.95 -8.24 9.38
N ASP A 167 7.13 -9.49 9.80
CA ASP A 167 7.45 -9.78 11.20
C ASP A 167 8.86 -9.27 11.51
N PHE A 168 8.94 -8.33 12.45
CA PHE A 168 10.20 -7.74 12.92
C PHE A 168 10.89 -8.58 14.00
N GLY A 169 10.26 -9.65 14.47
CA GLY A 169 10.78 -10.59 15.47
C GLY A 169 11.51 -11.79 14.85
N ASP A 170 11.01 -12.30 13.72
CA ASP A 170 11.60 -13.40 12.97
C ASP A 170 12.06 -12.91 11.59
N ARG A 171 13.38 -12.91 11.36
CA ARG A 171 14.00 -12.44 10.12
C ARG A 171 13.93 -13.46 8.98
N SER A 172 13.47 -14.68 9.23
CA SER A 172 13.46 -15.76 8.24
C SER A 172 12.37 -15.59 7.16
N ASP A 173 11.28 -14.87 7.46
CA ASP A 173 10.15 -14.64 6.55
C ASP A 173 9.60 -13.19 6.64
N SER A 174 10.48 -12.21 6.46
CA SER A 174 10.11 -10.79 6.52
C SER A 174 9.60 -10.29 5.15
N LEU A 175 8.32 -10.53 4.85
CA LEU A 175 7.66 -10.05 3.63
C LEU A 175 6.83 -8.78 3.88
N MET A 176 7.01 -7.78 3.02
CA MET A 176 6.16 -6.61 2.89
C MET A 176 5.15 -6.87 1.77
N GLU A 177 3.86 -6.67 2.02
CA GLU A 177 2.82 -6.85 0.99
C GLU A 177 1.91 -5.63 0.88
N ILE A 178 1.58 -5.26 -0.36
CA ILE A 178 0.59 -4.22 -0.65
C ILE A 178 -0.43 -4.79 -1.64
N GLU A 179 -1.71 -4.55 -1.35
CA GLU A 179 -2.84 -4.86 -2.21
C GLU A 179 -3.61 -3.59 -2.53
N ALA A 180 -3.93 -3.40 -3.81
CA ALA A 180 -4.68 -2.26 -4.28
C ALA A 180 -5.74 -2.68 -5.29
N GLU A 181 -6.79 -1.86 -5.34
CA GLU A 181 -7.91 -2.00 -6.26
C GLU A 181 -8.04 -0.73 -7.10
N TYR A 182 -8.45 -0.91 -8.35
CA TYR A 182 -8.75 0.16 -9.28
C TYR A 182 -10.11 -0.05 -9.95
N ILE A 183 -10.97 0.95 -9.90
CA ILE A 183 -12.28 0.93 -10.54
C ILE A 183 -12.13 1.40 -11.99
N TYR A 184 -12.33 0.47 -12.92
CA TYR A 184 -12.36 0.73 -14.36
C TYR A 184 -13.81 0.79 -14.87
N TYR A 185 -14.18 1.90 -15.48
CA TYR A 185 -15.51 2.07 -16.09
C TYR A 185 -15.48 1.61 -17.55
N LEU A 186 -16.26 0.57 -17.86
CA LEU A 186 -16.40 0.07 -19.21
C LEU A 186 -17.24 1.05 -20.05
N SER A 187 -16.60 1.66 -21.05
CA SER A 187 -17.26 2.54 -22.02
C SER A 187 -17.61 1.79 -23.30
N LEU A 188 -18.58 0.87 -23.25
CA LEU A 188 -19.15 0.28 -24.46
C LEU A 188 -20.42 1.04 -24.87
N PRO A 189 -20.74 1.10 -26.18
CA PRO A 189 -22.05 1.56 -26.59
C PRO A 189 -23.12 0.69 -25.90
N PHE A 190 -24.05 1.33 -25.18
CA PHE A 190 -25.19 0.74 -24.45
C PHE A 190 -24.90 -0.03 -23.15
N ILE A 191 -23.64 -0.27 -22.78
CA ILE A 191 -23.28 -0.99 -21.53
C ILE A 191 -22.36 -0.13 -20.69
N GLN A 192 -22.83 0.27 -19.51
CA GLN A 192 -22.05 0.93 -18.48
C GLN A 192 -21.90 -0.02 -17.31
N LYS A 193 -20.68 -0.52 -17.11
CA LYS A 193 -20.37 -1.45 -16.02
C LYS A 193 -19.03 -1.11 -15.41
N GLU A 194 -18.95 -1.23 -14.11
CA GLU A 194 -17.71 -1.11 -13.36
C GLU A 194 -17.00 -2.46 -13.28
N ILE A 195 -15.69 -2.43 -13.49
CA ILE A 195 -14.79 -3.58 -13.34
C ILE A 195 -13.77 -3.18 -12.28
N VAL A 196 -13.63 -4.01 -11.24
CA VAL A 196 -12.62 -3.80 -10.21
C VAL A 196 -11.39 -4.62 -10.57
N LEU A 197 -10.29 -3.92 -10.87
CA LEU A 197 -8.98 -4.53 -11.08
C LEU A 197 -8.30 -4.65 -9.71
N LYS A 198 -7.82 -5.84 -9.36
CA LYS A 198 -7.14 -6.09 -8.08
C LYS A 198 -5.72 -6.55 -8.33
N ARG A 199 -4.75 -5.98 -7.62
CA ARG A 199 -3.34 -6.37 -7.68
C ARG A 199 -2.74 -6.49 -6.30
N LYS A 200 -1.83 -7.45 -6.17
CA LYS A 200 -1.02 -7.71 -4.98
C LYS A 200 0.44 -7.75 -5.41
N ALA A 201 1.32 -7.14 -4.61
CA ALA A 201 2.74 -7.42 -4.66
C ALA A 201 3.25 -7.81 -3.27
N SER A 202 4.31 -8.61 -3.25
CA SER A 202 5.00 -9.06 -2.06
C SER A 202 6.50 -8.96 -2.33
N GLU A 203 7.24 -8.36 -1.41
CA GLU A 203 8.70 -8.16 -1.53
C GLU A 203 9.37 -8.45 -0.19
N ARG A 204 10.60 -8.97 -0.22
CA ARG A 204 11.37 -9.20 1.02
C ARG A 204 11.81 -7.87 1.61
N ALA A 205 11.43 -7.62 2.85
CA ALA A 205 11.81 -6.41 3.57
C ALA A 205 13.28 -6.46 3.98
N TRP A 206 13.98 -5.34 3.77
CA TRP A 206 15.34 -5.16 4.25
C TRP A 206 15.31 -4.64 5.69
N LEU A 207 15.69 -5.50 6.64
CA LEU A 207 15.67 -5.21 8.08
C LEU A 207 17.08 -4.97 8.65
N GLY A 208 18.02 -4.53 7.81
CA GLY A 208 19.42 -4.33 8.18
C GLY A 208 20.17 -5.64 8.46
N ALA A 209 21.46 -5.68 8.13
CA ALA A 209 22.35 -6.77 8.53
C ALA A 209 22.59 -6.71 10.05
#